data_AF-A0A3E0KBE2-F1
#
_entry.id   AF-A0A3E0KBE2-F1
#
_cell.length_a   1.000
_cell.length_b   1.000
_cell.length_c   1.000
_cell.angle_alpha   90.00
_cell.angle_beta   90.00
_cell.angle_gamma   90.00
#
_symmetry.space_group_name_H-M   'P 1'
#
loop_
_entity.id
_entity.type
_entity.pdbx_description
1 polymer ?
#
loop_
_entity_poly.entity_id
_entity_poly.type
_entity_poly.pdbx_seq_one_letter_code
_entity_poly.pdbx_strand_id
1 'polypeptide(L)'
;MGRVTRFDLLTRPWIPVIGLNGKSELLGFSDVILRAHELARISDPAPPVQFGLYRWLTVLVQAAFRIFEYEDLEERWNEGRFPESDWLSYIERVGTRRFDLFDPERPFMQAPPGGKAERKSVAELFFHFPKGNNALHFTYVEERSHAVAPAVAARALSSIAPFMTAGGRGYSPS
;
A
#
# COMPACT_ATOMS: atom_id res chain seq x y z
N MET A 1 -4.85 -23.25 -7.88
CA MET A 1 -4.63 -21.80 -8.16
C MET A 1 -3.12 -21.58 -8.17
N GLY A 2 -2.54 -21.07 -9.27
CA GLY A 2 -1.09 -20.94 -9.41
C GLY A 2 -0.50 -19.99 -8.37
N ARG A 3 0.71 -20.29 -7.87
CA ARG A 3 1.41 -19.44 -6.91
C ARG A 3 1.84 -18.15 -7.63
N VAL A 4 1.30 -17.00 -7.22
CA VAL A 4 1.80 -15.70 -7.71
C VAL A 4 3.17 -15.49 -7.08
N THR A 5 4.21 -15.43 -7.91
CA THR A 5 5.60 -15.27 -7.47
C THR A 5 6.11 -13.84 -7.61
N ARG A 6 5.33 -12.95 -8.24
CA ARG A 6 5.61 -11.53 -8.43
C ARG A 6 4.33 -10.72 -8.54
N PHE A 7 4.25 -9.59 -7.85
CA PHE A 7 3.17 -8.63 -7.96
C PHE A 7 3.74 -7.20 -7.87
N ASP A 8 4.02 -6.63 -9.03
CA ASP A 8 4.68 -5.33 -9.19
C ASP A 8 3.69 -4.17 -8.97
N LEU A 9 3.81 -3.47 -7.85
CA LEU A 9 2.91 -2.40 -7.44
C LEU A 9 3.05 -1.11 -8.25
N LEU A 10 4.09 -0.98 -9.08
CA LEU A 10 4.23 0.17 -9.98
C LEU A 10 3.18 0.16 -11.08
N THR A 11 2.87 -1.04 -11.61
CA THR A 11 2.07 -1.21 -12.82
C THR A 11 0.80 -2.03 -12.60
N ARG A 12 0.77 -2.95 -11.62
CA ARG A 12 -0.42 -3.75 -11.36
C ARG A 12 -1.51 -2.88 -10.73
N PRO A 13 -2.79 -3.07 -11.08
CA PRO A 13 -3.89 -2.31 -10.50
C PRO A 13 -4.16 -2.75 -9.06
N TRP A 14 -4.02 -1.85 -8.09
CA TRP A 14 -4.28 -2.16 -6.68
C TRP A 14 -4.74 -1.00 -5.81
N ILE A 15 -4.53 0.27 -6.20
CA ILE A 15 -5.01 1.44 -5.45
C ILE A 15 -6.37 1.87 -6.00
N PRO A 16 -7.46 1.84 -5.21
CA PRO A 16 -8.77 2.30 -5.63
C PRO A 16 -8.82 3.82 -5.65
N VAL A 17 -9.17 4.37 -6.80
CA VAL A 17 -9.28 5.81 -7.01
C VAL A 17 -10.63 6.15 -7.63
N ILE A 18 -11.01 7.42 -7.51
CA ILE A 18 -12.12 8.03 -8.22
C ILE A 18 -11.54 9.14 -9.10
N GLY A 19 -11.77 9.06 -10.41
CA GLY A 19 -11.39 10.11 -11.35
C GLY A 19 -12.24 11.37 -11.19
N LEU A 20 -11.78 12.51 -11.72
CA LEU A 20 -12.58 13.75 -11.80
C LEU A 20 -13.88 13.56 -12.61
N ASN A 21 -13.93 12.54 -13.48
CA ASN A 21 -15.12 12.11 -14.20
C ASN A 21 -16.09 11.25 -13.37
N GLY A 22 -15.80 11.01 -12.09
CA GLY A 22 -16.61 10.20 -11.16
C GLY A 22 -16.47 8.69 -11.30
N LYS A 23 -15.68 8.18 -12.26
CA LYS A 23 -15.48 6.73 -12.45
C LYS A 23 -14.49 6.18 -11.42
N SER A 24 -14.79 4.97 -10.95
CA SER A 24 -13.86 4.22 -10.10
C SER A 24 -12.97 3.32 -10.95
N GLU A 25 -11.68 3.31 -10.62
CA GLU A 25 -10.68 2.43 -11.24
C GLU A 25 -9.65 1.97 -10.19
N LEU A 26 -8.90 0.92 -10.53
CA LEU A 26 -7.75 0.46 -9.76
C LEU A 26 -6.48 0.78 -10.54
N LEU A 27 -5.53 1.46 -9.90
CA LEU A 27 -4.28 1.89 -10.52
C LEU A 27 -3.05 1.34 -9.79
N GLY A 28 -1.93 1.27 -10.51
CA GLY A 28 -0.59 1.09 -9.92
C GLY A 28 -0.01 2.43 -9.47
N PHE A 29 1.13 2.42 -8.78
CA PHE A 29 1.76 3.66 -8.30
C PHE A 29 2.10 4.64 -9.43
N SER A 30 2.62 4.14 -10.55
CA SER A 30 2.99 5.00 -11.67
C SER A 30 1.80 5.77 -12.19
N ASP A 31 0.68 5.09 -12.44
CA ASP A 31 -0.53 5.74 -12.95
C ASP A 31 -1.14 6.69 -11.92
N VAL A 32 -1.17 6.33 -10.63
CA VAL A 32 -1.67 7.23 -9.57
C VAL A 32 -0.91 8.54 -9.54
N ILE A 33 0.42 8.51 -9.70
CA ILE A 33 1.27 9.69 -9.65
C ILE A 33 1.18 10.50 -10.95
N LEU A 34 1.39 9.85 -12.10
CA LEU A 34 1.45 10.54 -13.39
C LEU A 34 0.08 11.10 -13.80
N ARG A 35 -1.01 10.43 -13.40
CA ARG A 35 -2.38 10.88 -13.65
C ARG A 35 -3.01 11.59 -12.45
N ALA A 36 -2.25 11.97 -11.42
CA ALA A 36 -2.80 12.56 -10.19
C ALA A 36 -3.72 13.77 -10.45
N HIS A 37 -3.39 14.59 -11.45
CA HIS A 37 -4.18 15.76 -11.89
C HIS A 37 -5.54 15.40 -12.54
N GLU A 38 -5.77 14.13 -12.87
CA GLU A 38 -7.04 13.59 -13.39
C GLU A 38 -7.89 12.92 -12.31
N LEU A 39 -7.34 12.76 -11.10
CA LEU A 39 -7.95 12.00 -10.00
C LEU A 39 -8.58 12.94 -8.98
N ALA A 40 -9.78 12.59 -8.52
CA ALA A 40 -10.47 13.31 -7.46
C ALA A 40 -9.99 12.88 -6.07
N ARG A 41 -9.83 11.56 -5.85
CA ARG A 41 -9.41 11.00 -4.56
C ARG A 41 -9.03 9.52 -4.65
N ILE A 42 -8.34 9.04 -3.61
CA ILE A 42 -8.26 7.62 -3.26
C ILE A 42 -9.53 7.27 -2.47
N SER A 43 -10.11 6.10 -2.73
CA SER A 43 -11.36 5.68 -2.13
C SER A 43 -11.31 4.21 -1.74
N ASP A 44 -10.92 3.92 -0.50
CA ASP A 44 -10.96 2.57 0.06
C ASP A 44 -12.08 2.46 1.10
N PRO A 45 -12.87 1.35 1.13
CA PRO A 45 -13.95 1.19 2.11
C PRO A 45 -13.45 1.11 3.56
N ALA A 46 -12.17 0.81 3.79
CA ALA A 46 -11.57 0.81 5.11
C ALA A 46 -10.79 2.11 5.38
N PRO A 47 -11.28 3.00 6.27
CA PRO A 47 -10.59 4.25 6.58
C PRO A 47 -9.11 4.11 6.99
N PRO A 48 -8.69 3.10 7.78
CA PRO A 48 -7.28 2.89 8.10
C PRO A 48 -6.40 2.61 6.88
N VAL A 49 -6.94 1.85 5.91
CA VAL A 49 -6.25 1.56 4.65
C VAL A 49 -6.16 2.82 3.79
N GLN A 50 -7.25 3.57 3.68
CA GLN A 50 -7.25 4.82 2.93
C GLN A 50 -6.20 5.81 3.48
N PHE A 51 -6.14 5.98 4.81
CA PHE A 51 -5.13 6.84 5.45
C PHE A 51 -3.72 6.31 5.20
N GLY A 52 -3.49 5.00 5.34
CA GLY A 52 -2.21 4.36 5.09
C GLY A 52 -1.71 4.61 3.65
N LEU A 53 -2.60 4.50 2.67
CA LEU A 53 -2.31 4.80 1.26
C LEU A 53 -1.91 6.27 1.07
N TYR A 54 -2.68 7.22 1.62
CA TYR A 54 -2.33 8.64 1.55
C TYR A 54 -0.97 8.92 2.17
N ARG A 55 -0.72 8.43 3.39
CA ARG A 55 0.57 8.64 4.08
C ARG A 55 1.74 8.09 3.27
N TRP A 56 1.57 6.90 2.69
CA TRP A 56 2.62 6.28 1.89
C TRP A 56 2.88 7.05 0.59
N LEU A 57 1.82 7.44 -0.13
CA LEU A 57 1.93 8.24 -1.35
C LEU A 57 2.54 9.61 -1.10
N THR A 58 2.22 10.27 0.03
CA THR A 58 2.84 11.53 0.42
C THR A 58 4.36 11.38 0.52
N VAL A 59 4.86 10.36 1.22
CA VAL A 59 6.31 10.14 1.35
C VAL A 59 6.94 9.74 0.02
N LEU A 60 6.24 8.94 -0.80
CA LEU A 60 6.73 8.58 -2.14
C LEU A 60 6.87 9.82 -3.03
N VAL A 61 5.85 10.68 -3.09
CA VAL A 61 5.86 11.94 -3.85
C VAL A 61 6.99 12.83 -3.33
N GLN A 62 7.10 12.99 -2.02
CA GLN A 62 8.15 13.78 -1.39
C GLN A 62 9.55 13.30 -1.83
N ALA A 63 9.80 12.00 -1.80
CA ALA A 63 11.08 11.41 -2.16
C ALA A 63 11.36 11.40 -3.68
N ALA A 64 10.31 11.25 -4.51
CA ALA A 64 10.41 11.22 -5.96
C ALA A 64 10.67 12.60 -6.55
N PHE A 65 9.93 13.61 -6.10
CA PHE A 65 9.98 14.97 -6.64
C PHE A 65 10.85 15.92 -5.81
N ARG A 66 11.52 15.38 -4.78
CA ARG A 66 12.49 16.07 -3.93
C ARG A 66 11.90 17.29 -3.21
N ILE A 67 10.70 17.13 -2.66
CA ILE A 67 10.01 18.20 -1.94
C ILE A 67 10.49 18.19 -0.49
N PHE A 68 11.44 19.06 -0.13
CA PHE A 68 12.00 19.09 1.23
C PHE A 68 11.74 20.40 1.94
N GLU A 69 11.64 21.49 1.18
CA GLU A 69 11.34 22.82 1.68
C GLU A 69 9.98 23.32 1.14
N TYR A 70 9.51 24.45 1.68
CA TYR A 70 8.23 25.04 1.26
C TYR A 70 8.28 25.52 -0.19
N GLU A 71 9.42 26.06 -0.63
CA GLU A 71 9.64 26.55 -1.99
C GLU A 71 9.56 25.43 -3.03
N ASP A 72 10.08 24.24 -2.70
CA ASP A 72 9.95 23.06 -3.56
C ASP A 72 8.46 22.69 -3.75
N LEU A 73 7.68 22.75 -2.65
CA LEU A 73 6.26 22.45 -2.70
C LEU A 73 5.50 23.47 -3.56
N GLU A 74 5.80 24.76 -3.41
CA GLU A 74 5.19 25.83 -4.21
C GLU A 74 5.52 25.67 -5.69
N GLU A 75 6.79 25.39 -6.04
CA GLU A 75 7.21 25.11 -7.41
C GLU A 75 6.41 23.93 -8.00
N ARG A 76 6.39 22.78 -7.32
CA ARG A 76 5.65 21.59 -7.79
C ARG A 76 4.16 21.80 -7.85
N TRP A 77 3.59 22.59 -6.94
CA TRP A 77 2.18 22.94 -6.98
C TRP A 77 1.82 23.77 -8.22
N ASN A 78 2.68 24.74 -8.56
CA ASN A 78 2.48 25.61 -9.72
C ASN A 78 2.63 24.88 -11.06
N GLU A 79 3.41 23.79 -11.13
CA GLU A 79 3.48 22.92 -12.31
C GLU A 79 2.14 22.23 -12.62
N GLY A 80 1.27 22.06 -11.62
CA GLY A 80 -0.07 21.48 -11.75
C GLY A 80 -0.11 19.97 -12.04
N ARG A 81 1.04 19.34 -12.30
CA ARG A 81 1.23 17.90 -12.50
C ARG A 81 2.66 17.50 -12.19
N PHE A 82 2.84 16.24 -11.82
CA PHE A 82 4.16 15.67 -11.56
C PHE A 82 4.90 15.34 -12.87
N PRO A 83 6.16 15.77 -13.06
CA PRO A 83 6.94 15.46 -14.26
C PRO A 83 7.29 13.97 -14.35
N GLU A 84 7.01 13.35 -15.50
CA GLU A 84 7.32 11.93 -15.73
C GLU A 84 8.83 11.64 -15.66
N SER A 85 9.67 12.58 -16.11
CA SER A 85 11.14 12.47 -16.04
C SER A 85 11.65 12.23 -14.62
N ASP A 86 11.06 12.92 -13.65
CA ASP A 86 11.48 12.87 -12.24
C ASP A 86 11.03 11.56 -11.61
N TRP A 87 9.82 11.10 -11.96
CA TRP A 87 9.31 9.79 -11.56
C TRP A 87 10.17 8.64 -12.10
N LEU A 88 10.50 8.65 -13.39
CA LEU A 88 11.34 7.62 -14.01
C LEU A 88 12.75 7.62 -13.40
N SER A 89 13.34 8.82 -13.22
CA SER A 89 14.65 8.98 -12.57
C SER A 89 14.65 8.46 -11.14
N TYR A 90 13.56 8.67 -10.39
CA TYR A 90 13.39 8.10 -9.05
C TYR A 90 13.35 6.57 -9.11
N ILE A 91 12.51 5.99 -9.96
CA ILE A 91 12.37 4.53 -10.07
C ILE A 91 13.66 3.86 -10.54
N GLU A 92 14.41 4.47 -11.44
CA GLU A 92 15.73 3.99 -11.86
C GLU A 92 16.70 3.97 -10.68
N ARG A 93 16.78 5.07 -9.92
CA ARG A 93 17.66 5.20 -8.75
C ARG A 93 17.30 4.21 -7.63
N VAL A 94 16.01 4.05 -7.33
CA VAL A 94 15.54 3.24 -6.19
C VAL A 94 15.39 1.77 -6.58
N GLY A 95 15.19 1.45 -7.86
CA GLY A 95 15.05 0.10 -8.39
C GLY A 95 13.67 -0.51 -8.15
N THR A 96 13.10 -1.08 -9.22
CA THR A 96 11.72 -1.61 -9.27
C THR A 96 11.44 -2.77 -8.32
N ARG A 97 12.47 -3.55 -7.96
CA ARG A 97 12.36 -4.70 -7.05
C ARG A 97 11.72 -4.37 -5.70
N ARG A 98 11.94 -3.16 -5.18
CA ARG A 98 11.38 -2.71 -3.90
C ARG A 98 9.87 -2.52 -3.94
N PHE A 99 9.27 -2.50 -5.13
CA PHE A 99 7.83 -2.37 -5.35
C PHE A 99 7.16 -3.71 -5.68
N ASP A 100 7.89 -4.82 -5.67
CA ASP A 100 7.28 -6.16 -5.79
C ASP A 100 6.84 -6.65 -4.41
N LEU A 101 5.55 -6.97 -4.27
CA LEU A 101 4.96 -7.47 -3.03
C LEU A 101 5.59 -8.78 -2.56
N PHE A 102 6.10 -9.59 -3.50
CA PHE A 102 6.64 -10.92 -3.24
C PHE A 102 8.12 -11.05 -3.58
N ASP A 103 8.86 -9.93 -3.68
CA ASP A 103 10.30 -9.97 -3.93
C ASP A 103 10.98 -10.89 -2.88
N PRO A 104 11.86 -11.82 -3.31
CA PRO A 104 12.45 -12.80 -2.40
C PRO A 104 13.41 -12.18 -1.39
N GLU A 105 13.93 -10.97 -1.64
CA GLU A 105 14.92 -10.31 -0.78
C GLU A 105 14.41 -9.00 -0.19
N ARG A 106 13.59 -8.24 -0.91
CA ARG A 106 13.09 -6.92 -0.50
C ARG A 106 11.59 -6.77 -0.77
N PRO A 107 10.75 -7.64 -0.19
CA PRO A 107 9.31 -7.58 -0.42
C PRO A 107 8.73 -6.25 0.08
N PHE A 108 7.80 -5.69 -0.68
CA PHE A 108 7.20 -4.39 -0.35
C PHE A 108 6.59 -4.41 1.06
N MET A 109 7.01 -3.45 1.90
CA MET A 109 6.53 -3.24 3.28
C MET A 109 6.59 -4.50 4.18
N GLN A 110 7.52 -5.41 3.91
CA GLN A 110 7.65 -6.67 4.63
C GLN A 110 9.12 -6.96 4.95
N ALA A 111 9.34 -7.74 6.00
CA ALA A 111 10.65 -8.35 6.23
C ALA A 111 10.91 -9.45 5.19
N PRO A 112 12.17 -9.70 4.80
CA PRO A 112 12.50 -10.78 3.88
C PRO A 112 12.03 -12.15 4.41
N PRO A 113 11.55 -13.05 3.53
CA PRO A 113 11.17 -14.40 3.93
C PRO A 113 12.39 -15.17 4.47
N GLY A 114 12.23 -15.90 5.58
CA GLY A 114 13.30 -16.73 6.17
C GLY A 114 13.62 -16.48 7.65
N GLY A 115 12.96 -15.50 8.29
CA GLY A 115 13.01 -15.36 9.74
C GLY A 115 12.34 -16.52 10.49
N LYS A 116 12.64 -16.66 11.79
CA LYS A 116 12.00 -17.65 12.70
C LYS A 116 10.54 -17.33 13.04
N ALA A 117 9.89 -16.46 12.27
CA ALA A 117 8.53 -16.01 12.55
C ALA A 117 7.52 -17.14 12.25
N GLU A 118 6.61 -17.37 13.18
CA GLU A 118 5.51 -18.30 12.99
C GLU A 118 4.59 -17.80 11.86
N ARG A 119 4.08 -18.73 11.03
CA ARG A 119 3.09 -18.39 10.00
C ARG A 119 1.75 -18.10 10.67
N LYS A 120 1.25 -16.90 10.45
CA LYS A 120 -0.05 -16.46 10.96
C LYS A 120 -1.08 -16.34 9.84
N SER A 121 -2.36 -16.33 10.20
CA SER A 121 -3.42 -16.13 9.22
C SER A 121 -3.32 -14.75 8.56
N VAL A 122 -3.70 -14.67 7.29
CA VAL A 122 -3.85 -13.39 6.59
C VAL A 122 -4.92 -12.51 7.23
N ALA A 123 -5.83 -13.09 8.03
CA ALA A 123 -6.81 -12.36 8.81
C ALA A 123 -6.18 -11.39 9.81
N GLU A 124 -4.93 -11.63 10.24
CA GLU A 124 -4.24 -10.69 11.14
C GLU A 124 -4.01 -9.32 10.53
N LEU A 125 -3.90 -9.22 9.19
CA LEU A 125 -3.71 -7.95 8.48
C LEU A 125 -4.95 -7.03 8.56
N PHE A 126 -6.12 -7.58 8.90
CA PHE A 126 -7.39 -6.86 8.88
C PHE A 126 -7.90 -6.64 10.30
N PHE A 127 -8.26 -5.39 10.61
CA PHE A 127 -8.82 -5.04 11.93
C PHE A 127 -10.22 -5.62 12.16
N HIS A 128 -10.99 -5.77 11.09
CA HIS A 128 -12.39 -6.19 11.15
C HIS A 128 -12.58 -7.71 11.06
N PHE A 129 -11.53 -8.48 10.77
CA PHE A 129 -11.63 -9.94 10.77
C PHE A 129 -11.48 -10.47 12.20
N PRO A 130 -12.36 -11.41 12.61
CA PRO A 130 -12.17 -12.10 13.86
C PRO A 130 -10.89 -12.95 13.77
N LYS A 131 -10.08 -12.89 14.83
CA LYS A 131 -8.82 -13.63 14.96
C LYS A 131 -8.63 -14.08 16.41
N GLY A 132 -8.01 -15.23 16.60
CA GLY A 132 -7.85 -15.85 17.91
C GLY A 132 -9.21 -16.07 18.60
N ASN A 133 -9.38 -15.47 19.78
CA ASN A 133 -10.59 -15.63 20.61
C ASN A 133 -11.65 -14.55 20.37
N ASN A 134 -11.52 -13.71 19.33
CA ASN A 134 -12.53 -12.71 19.00
C ASN A 134 -13.85 -13.37 18.61
N ALA A 135 -14.97 -12.80 19.06
CA ALA A 135 -16.29 -13.30 18.70
C ALA A 135 -16.56 -13.17 17.19
N LEU A 136 -17.20 -14.19 16.61
CA LEU A 136 -17.70 -14.16 15.25
C LEU A 136 -19.00 -13.36 15.24
N HIS A 137 -18.97 -12.13 14.72
CA HIS A 137 -20.17 -11.30 14.60
C HIS A 137 -20.84 -11.43 13.23
N PHE A 138 -20.12 -11.08 12.17
CA PHE A 138 -20.67 -10.98 10.80
C PHE A 138 -19.93 -11.87 9.79
N THR A 139 -18.94 -12.63 10.25
CA THR A 139 -18.09 -13.49 9.42
C THR A 139 -18.20 -14.92 9.93
N TYR A 140 -18.72 -15.82 9.10
CA TYR A 140 -18.89 -17.25 9.40
C TYR A 140 -17.79 -18.12 8.78
N VAL A 141 -16.60 -17.54 8.57
CA VAL A 141 -15.45 -18.21 7.98
C VAL A 141 -14.40 -18.40 9.06
N GLU A 142 -13.80 -19.59 9.13
CA GLU A 142 -12.69 -19.85 10.03
C GLU A 142 -11.49 -18.98 9.70
N GLU A 143 -10.76 -18.55 10.73
CA GLU A 143 -9.61 -17.64 10.59
C GLU A 143 -8.60 -18.13 9.53
N ARG A 144 -8.31 -19.44 9.51
CA ARG A 144 -7.32 -20.06 8.60
C ARG A 144 -7.83 -20.25 7.17
N SER A 145 -9.12 -20.09 6.94
CA SER A 145 -9.77 -20.27 5.64
C SER A 145 -9.80 -18.99 4.81
N HIS A 146 -9.36 -17.85 5.38
CA HIS A 146 -9.24 -16.61 4.63
C HIS A 146 -8.10 -16.66 3.62
N ALA A 147 -8.41 -16.27 2.38
CA ALA A 147 -7.45 -15.97 1.34
C ALA A 147 -7.82 -14.62 0.71
N VAL A 148 -6.83 -13.78 0.45
CA VAL A 148 -7.03 -12.45 -0.15
C VAL A 148 -6.17 -12.29 -1.40
N ALA A 149 -6.65 -11.51 -2.35
CA ALA A 149 -5.86 -11.19 -3.54
C ALA A 149 -4.62 -10.35 -3.16
N PRO A 150 -3.51 -10.44 -3.90
CA PRO A 150 -2.30 -9.64 -3.65
C PRO A 150 -2.56 -8.14 -3.52
N ALA A 151 -3.45 -7.59 -4.37
CA ALA A 151 -3.85 -6.19 -4.30
C ALA A 151 -4.49 -5.81 -2.95
N VAL A 152 -5.32 -6.70 -2.39
CA VAL A 152 -5.98 -6.49 -1.10
C VAL A 152 -4.96 -6.58 0.04
N ALA A 153 -4.02 -7.54 -0.03
CA ALA A 153 -2.93 -7.65 0.94
C ALA A 153 -2.03 -6.40 0.93
N ALA A 154 -1.61 -5.94 -0.25
CA ALA A 154 -0.80 -4.74 -0.40
C ALA A 154 -1.48 -3.50 0.21
N ARG A 155 -2.80 -3.35 0.01
CA ARG A 155 -3.58 -2.29 0.67
C ARG A 155 -3.62 -2.46 2.18
N ALA A 156 -3.85 -3.66 2.68
CA ALA A 156 -3.88 -3.90 4.13
C ALA A 156 -2.55 -3.54 4.81
N LEU A 157 -1.41 -3.86 4.17
CA LEU A 157 -0.07 -3.52 4.68
C LEU A 157 0.11 -2.02 4.91
N SER A 158 -0.49 -1.15 4.10
CA SER A 158 -0.36 0.32 4.25
C SER A 158 -0.94 0.83 5.58
N SER A 159 -1.94 0.12 6.12
CA SER A 159 -2.60 0.49 7.37
C SER A 159 -1.84 0.03 8.62
N ILE A 160 -0.86 -0.86 8.47
CA ILE A 160 -0.19 -1.50 9.60
C ILE A 160 0.63 -0.50 10.41
N ALA A 161 1.62 0.15 9.80
CA ALA A 161 2.49 1.08 10.53
C ALA A 161 1.71 2.20 11.27
N PRO A 162 0.69 2.85 10.67
CA PRO A 162 -0.05 3.90 11.38
C PRO A 162 -1.07 3.41 12.42
N PHE A 163 -1.57 2.17 12.34
CA PHE A 163 -2.70 1.72 13.17
C PHE A 163 -2.48 0.40 13.91
N MET A 164 -1.32 -0.24 13.80
CA MET A 164 -1.06 -1.47 14.54
C MET A 164 -0.95 -1.13 16.03
N THR A 165 -1.95 -1.60 16.78
CA THR A 165 -1.90 -1.61 18.25
C THR A 165 -0.85 -2.63 18.69
N ALA A 166 -0.09 -2.35 19.76
CA ALA A 166 0.80 -3.34 20.36
C ALA A 166 0.05 -4.67 20.53
N GLY A 167 0.52 -5.73 19.85
CA GLY A 167 -0.18 -7.02 19.71
C GLY A 167 -0.23 -7.86 20.99
N GLY A 168 -0.34 -7.22 22.15
CA GLY A 168 -0.12 -7.82 23.45
C GLY A 168 1.36 -7.92 23.82
N ARG A 169 1.64 -8.70 24.86
CA ARG A 169 2.97 -8.80 25.48
C ARG A 169 4.03 -9.25 24.47
N GLY A 170 5.07 -8.43 24.27
CA GLY A 170 6.24 -8.78 23.44
C GLY A 170 6.21 -8.29 21.99
N TYR A 171 5.13 -7.64 21.55
CA TYR A 171 5.06 -7.01 20.22
C TYR A 171 5.16 -5.49 20.37
N SER A 172 6.29 -4.92 19.93
CA SER A 172 6.40 -3.46 19.81
C SER A 172 5.46 -2.97 18.72
N PRO A 173 4.72 -1.86 18.92
CA PRO A 173 4.24 -1.08 17.80
C PRO A 173 5.47 -0.67 16.98
N SER A 174 5.31 -0.64 15.65
CA SER A 174 6.36 -0.35 14.66
C SER A 174 7.30 0.78 15.05
#